data_AF-A0A6L7VVS7-F1
#
_entry.id   AF-A0A6L7VVS7-F1
#
_cell.length_a   1.000
_cell.length_b   1.000
_cell.length_c   1.000
_cell.angle_alpha   90.00
_cell.angle_beta   90.00
_cell.angle_gamma   90.00
#
_symmetry.space_group_name_H-M   'P 1'
#
loop_
_entity.id
_entity.type
_entity.pdbx_description
1 polymer ?
#
loop_
_entity_poly.entity_id
_entity_poly.type
_entity_poly.pdbx_seq_one_letter_code
_entity_poly.pdbx_strand_id
1 'polypeptide(L)'
;MKPLFTCGLFVVAVGILSNNGDLCANPLTDKRLHEDSVERFVAVYSHVGDLPSKAVESRLEELTKNTRQRMSSRVKDELQIALLQRLTKEKPTVALEFALDSADENRKKFVKTVFDSWSMVDLEAVITHAKDLNWSDRTQAMKSIVRANLEMPLDSLRDISVRLNLDKKQAVEYYQLIVNVELVDDPKTAWYGIAKMSKQDNFSWSSDYNEILSRLAIQWFKQDGVAVLDQIHDAPEDTYRTGVSLSAVLDFLAQRSPRTAFEYVTSLPERDYSLEELVIRRWAETDVHAATEAVADIGSADTRENWQREIATVWAAKEPRYILQNLDVIPERARYVAARVGVATIAESSLQEAGDFALQIEDSSLRTIAVQWLLPIWSKEEPHTLLDWFLKNPSSTGLIEKIREQLVYHTLDSDPVRAFQFAREQQIMNSSGTSGIGLEAQILYNISRKDLNLARELLADVRDGITKRVAMLHVGRAMRYQGDIREAMDLAQDLTETDRGWYFDLVTYDWIDGDPIGFADEISTLPTTETRSTAAQLLLRWNRRYDKLTDKQIETLQKHLTEDDVDQLYFQW
;
A
#
# COMPACT_ATOMS: atom_id res chain seq x y z
N MET A 1 -44.32 -17.17 45.50
CA MET A 1 -43.20 -16.50 44.79
C MET A 1 -42.00 -16.53 45.73
N LYS A 2 -40.92 -17.24 45.36
CA LYS A 2 -39.69 -17.40 46.16
C LYS A 2 -38.66 -16.30 45.80
N PRO A 3 -37.77 -15.89 46.71
CA PRO A 3 -36.69 -14.96 46.38
C PRO A 3 -35.46 -15.72 45.86
N LEU A 4 -34.99 -15.36 44.66
CA LEU A 4 -33.79 -15.92 44.01
C LEU A 4 -32.55 -14.98 44.09
N PHE A 5 -32.64 -13.84 44.77
CA PHE A 5 -31.62 -12.78 44.67
C PHE A 5 -30.41 -12.90 45.62
N THR A 6 -30.41 -13.81 46.60
CA THR A 6 -29.29 -13.94 47.56
C THR A 6 -28.14 -14.83 47.07
N CYS A 7 -28.31 -15.63 46.01
CA CYS A 7 -27.23 -16.50 45.52
C CYS A 7 -26.19 -15.79 44.62
N GLY A 8 -26.55 -14.68 43.95
CA GLY A 8 -25.65 -14.01 43.00
C GLY A 8 -24.40 -13.38 43.64
N LEU A 9 -24.54 -12.79 44.84
CA LEU A 9 -23.43 -12.15 45.55
C LEU A 9 -22.41 -13.15 46.14
N PHE A 10 -22.86 -14.36 46.49
CA PHE A 10 -22.00 -15.38 47.08
C PHE A 10 -21.08 -16.04 46.03
N VAL A 11 -21.58 -16.21 44.79
CA VAL A 11 -20.82 -16.82 43.68
C VAL A 11 -19.74 -15.88 43.14
N VAL A 12 -19.96 -14.56 43.14
CA VAL A 12 -18.95 -13.58 42.70
C VAL A 12 -17.77 -13.48 43.69
N ALA A 13 -18.04 -13.53 45.00
CA ALA A 13 -17.00 -13.47 46.02
C ALA A 13 -16.09 -14.73 46.03
N VAL A 14 -16.65 -15.92 45.74
CA VAL A 14 -15.88 -17.18 45.67
C VAL A 14 -15.22 -17.37 44.29
N GLY A 15 -15.84 -16.89 43.20
CA GLY A 15 -15.30 -16.99 41.84
C GLY A 15 -14.07 -16.10 41.59
N ILE A 16 -14.02 -14.89 42.17
CA ILE A 16 -12.90 -13.94 42.03
C ILE A 16 -11.60 -14.46 42.67
N LEU A 17 -11.69 -15.44 43.58
CA LEU A 17 -10.54 -16.05 44.24
C LEU A 17 -10.08 -17.38 43.64
N SER A 18 -10.85 -18.00 42.72
CA SER A 18 -10.51 -19.32 42.16
C SER A 18 -10.13 -19.32 40.68
N ASN A 19 -10.33 -18.22 39.93
CA ASN A 19 -10.06 -18.19 38.50
C ASN A 19 -8.64 -17.67 38.21
N ASN A 20 -7.65 -18.56 38.35
CA ASN A 20 -6.37 -18.51 37.63
C ASN A 20 -5.87 -19.95 37.49
N GLY A 21 -6.07 -20.52 36.31
CA GLY A 21 -5.33 -21.69 35.85
C GLY A 21 -3.91 -21.25 35.56
N ASP A 22 -3.00 -21.53 36.50
CA ASP A 22 -1.57 -21.84 36.29
C ASP A 22 -0.83 -21.77 37.62
N LEU A 23 -1.05 -22.74 38.51
CA LEU A 23 -0.16 -23.00 39.65
C LEU A 23 -0.21 -24.49 40.05
N CYS A 24 0.42 -25.34 39.25
CA CYS A 24 0.95 -26.61 39.75
C CYS A 24 2.35 -26.39 40.34
N ALA A 25 2.43 -25.76 41.52
CA ALA A 25 3.54 -25.95 42.47
C ALA A 25 3.24 -25.28 43.83
N ASN A 26 3.09 -26.13 44.84
CA ASN A 26 3.21 -25.86 46.28
C ASN A 26 2.00 -25.27 47.04
N PRO A 27 1.04 -26.11 47.49
CA PRO A 27 0.05 -25.74 48.49
C PRO A 27 0.58 -26.09 49.89
N LEU A 28 0.55 -25.13 50.83
CA LEU A 28 0.46 -25.28 52.31
C LEU A 28 1.29 -24.21 53.04
N THR A 29 0.82 -22.96 53.01
CA THR A 29 0.99 -21.89 54.02
C THR A 29 0.38 -20.63 53.40
N ASP A 30 -0.93 -20.44 53.31
CA ASP A 30 -1.74 -19.95 54.43
C ASP A 30 -3.20 -19.86 53.95
N LYS A 31 -3.97 -20.94 54.14
CA LYS A 31 -5.40 -20.96 53.78
C LYS A 31 -6.25 -20.10 54.74
N ARG A 32 -5.77 -19.83 55.96
CA ARG A 32 -6.54 -19.12 57.00
C ARG A 32 -6.57 -17.62 56.77
N LEU A 33 -5.50 -17.01 56.26
CA LEU A 33 -5.53 -15.59 55.87
C LEU A 33 -6.54 -15.30 54.74
N HIS A 34 -6.79 -16.26 53.85
CA HIS A 34 -7.74 -16.09 52.76
C HIS A 34 -9.20 -16.22 53.20
N GLU A 35 -9.54 -17.22 54.02
CA GLU A 35 -10.91 -17.40 54.54
C GLU A 35 -11.32 -16.24 55.47
N ASP A 36 -10.43 -15.79 56.37
CA ASP A 36 -10.69 -14.63 57.25
C ASP A 36 -10.89 -13.33 56.46
N SER A 37 -10.19 -13.19 55.32
CA SER A 37 -10.33 -12.02 54.45
C SER A 37 -11.66 -12.05 53.69
N VAL A 38 -12.12 -13.22 53.26
CA VAL A 38 -13.41 -13.38 52.57
C VAL A 38 -14.57 -13.17 53.52
N GLU A 39 -14.55 -13.77 54.71
CA GLU A 39 -15.61 -13.56 55.71
C GLU A 39 -15.68 -12.12 56.18
N ARG A 40 -14.54 -11.45 56.38
CA ARG A 40 -14.52 -10.01 56.68
C ARG A 40 -15.00 -9.17 55.50
N PHE A 41 -14.68 -9.55 54.28
CA PHE A 41 -15.17 -8.86 53.08
C PHE A 41 -16.69 -9.01 52.92
N VAL A 42 -17.23 -10.22 53.10
CA VAL A 42 -18.68 -10.50 53.10
C VAL A 42 -19.38 -9.75 54.25
N ALA A 43 -18.79 -9.73 55.45
CA ALA A 43 -19.30 -8.97 56.58
C ALA A 43 -19.34 -7.47 56.27
N VAL A 44 -18.29 -6.92 55.66
CA VAL A 44 -18.26 -5.51 55.23
C VAL A 44 -19.32 -5.22 54.17
N TYR A 45 -19.48 -6.08 53.15
CA TYR A 45 -20.51 -5.90 52.12
C TYR A 45 -21.94 -5.98 52.68
N SER A 46 -22.20 -6.90 53.60
CA SER A 46 -23.51 -6.99 54.26
C SER A 46 -23.83 -5.72 55.07
N HIS A 47 -22.84 -5.15 55.77
CA HIS A 47 -23.01 -3.92 56.53
C HIS A 47 -23.17 -2.69 55.64
N VAL A 48 -22.49 -2.63 54.49
CA VAL A 48 -22.63 -1.53 53.53
C VAL A 48 -24.07 -1.39 53.02
N GLY A 49 -24.81 -2.49 52.90
CA GLY A 49 -26.22 -2.49 52.54
C GLY A 49 -27.10 -1.64 53.48
N ASP A 50 -26.80 -1.62 54.77
CA ASP A 50 -27.62 -0.98 55.79
C ASP A 50 -27.14 0.44 56.17
N LEU A 51 -26.02 0.90 55.61
CA LEU A 51 -25.50 2.23 55.90
C LEU A 51 -26.40 3.33 55.31
N PRO A 52 -26.72 4.39 56.07
CA PRO A 52 -27.42 5.56 55.52
C PRO A 52 -26.49 6.32 54.55
N SER A 53 -27.04 6.91 53.47
CA SER A 53 -26.30 7.70 52.47
C SER A 53 -25.18 8.58 53.04
N LYS A 54 -25.45 9.34 54.10
CA LYS A 54 -24.46 10.27 54.71
C LYS A 54 -23.23 9.53 55.28
N ALA A 55 -23.42 8.32 55.81
CA ALA A 55 -22.32 7.48 56.28
C ALA A 55 -21.53 6.89 55.11
N VAL A 56 -22.21 6.53 54.01
CA VAL A 56 -21.57 6.06 52.78
C VAL A 56 -20.70 7.16 52.16
N GLU A 57 -21.22 8.38 52.02
CA GLU A 57 -20.48 9.56 51.54
C GLU A 57 -19.23 9.82 52.40
N SER A 58 -19.40 9.89 53.73
CA SER A 58 -18.29 10.12 54.67
C SER A 58 -17.19 9.06 54.54
N ARG A 59 -17.60 7.80 54.34
CA ARG A 59 -16.65 6.68 54.21
C ARG A 59 -15.93 6.69 52.87
N LEU A 60 -16.61 7.06 51.79
CA LEU A 60 -16.00 7.25 50.46
C LEU A 60 -14.92 8.34 50.51
N GLU A 61 -15.22 9.50 51.11
CA GLU A 61 -14.24 10.57 51.31
C GLU A 61 -13.04 10.14 52.14
N GLU A 62 -13.27 9.40 53.23
CA GLU A 62 -12.20 8.89 54.09
C GLU A 62 -11.26 7.97 53.31
N LEU A 63 -11.82 7.04 52.52
CA LEU A 63 -11.03 6.11 51.70
C LEU A 63 -10.21 6.87 50.65
N THR A 64 -10.75 7.93 50.05
CA THR A 64 -10.03 8.74 49.06
C THR A 64 -8.88 9.52 49.69
N LYS A 65 -9.09 10.19 50.83
CA LYS A 65 -8.09 11.06 51.49
C LYS A 65 -6.99 10.30 52.22
N ASN A 66 -7.22 9.06 52.65
CA ASN A 66 -6.39 8.40 53.64
C ASN A 66 -5.44 7.35 53.03
N THR A 67 -4.20 7.76 52.73
CA THR A 67 -3.12 6.86 52.26
C THR A 67 -2.48 6.02 53.37
N ARG A 68 -2.84 6.24 54.65
CA ARG A 68 -2.20 5.57 55.81
C ARG A 68 -2.85 4.25 56.22
N GLN A 69 -3.99 3.86 55.64
CA GLN A 69 -4.60 2.56 55.96
C GLN A 69 -3.76 1.42 55.35
N ARG A 70 -3.48 0.36 56.15
CA ARG A 70 -2.78 -0.87 55.73
C ARG A 70 -3.62 -1.75 54.77
N MET A 71 -4.49 -1.13 53.96
CA MET A 71 -5.35 -1.81 53.00
C MET A 71 -4.61 -1.88 51.67
N SER A 72 -4.65 -3.04 51.00
CA SER A 72 -4.15 -3.12 49.63
C SER A 72 -5.00 -2.24 48.70
N SER A 73 -4.40 -1.70 47.65
CA SER A 73 -5.11 -0.90 46.64
C SER A 73 -6.36 -1.62 46.11
N ARG A 74 -6.22 -2.92 45.80
CA ARG A 74 -7.34 -3.75 45.34
C ARG A 74 -8.53 -3.79 46.32
N VAL A 75 -8.28 -4.00 47.62
CA VAL A 75 -9.38 -4.06 48.62
C VAL A 75 -10.04 -2.70 48.79
N LYS A 76 -9.25 -1.62 48.72
CA LYS A 76 -9.77 -0.25 48.74
C LYS A 76 -10.68 0.02 47.54
N ASP A 77 -10.25 -0.36 46.34
CA ASP A 77 -11.03 -0.16 45.11
C ASP A 77 -12.36 -0.90 45.16
N GLU A 78 -12.36 -2.17 45.58
CA GLU A 78 -13.58 -2.97 45.69
C GLU A 78 -14.55 -2.41 46.75
N LEU A 79 -14.03 -1.93 47.88
CA LEU A 79 -14.86 -1.26 48.89
C LEU A 79 -15.46 0.04 48.35
N GLN A 80 -14.70 0.82 47.60
CA GLN A 80 -15.20 2.04 46.94
C GLN A 80 -16.28 1.72 45.89
N ILE A 81 -16.12 0.65 45.10
CA ILE A 81 -17.18 0.17 44.19
C ILE A 81 -18.45 -0.17 44.96
N ALA A 82 -18.35 -0.95 46.04
CA ALA A 82 -19.52 -1.37 46.82
C ALA A 82 -20.29 -0.19 47.43
N LEU A 83 -19.54 0.76 48.00
CA LEU A 83 -20.09 1.99 48.55
C LEU A 83 -20.73 2.84 47.45
N LEU A 84 -20.11 2.94 46.27
CA LEU A 84 -20.69 3.64 45.12
C LEU A 84 -21.98 2.98 44.64
N GLN A 85 -22.02 1.66 44.47
CA GLN A 85 -23.25 0.94 44.10
C GLN A 85 -24.37 1.20 45.10
N ARG A 86 -24.06 1.24 46.40
CA ARG A 86 -25.05 1.55 47.44
C ARG A 86 -25.52 3.00 47.35
N LEU A 87 -24.58 3.94 47.23
CA LEU A 87 -24.89 5.36 47.12
C LEU A 87 -25.72 5.65 45.87
N THR A 88 -25.42 5.00 44.75
CA THR A 88 -26.16 5.16 43.50
C THR A 88 -27.64 4.82 43.64
N LYS A 89 -28.00 3.84 44.48
CA LYS A 89 -29.41 3.47 44.71
C LYS A 89 -30.22 4.55 45.45
N GLU A 90 -29.57 5.38 46.27
CA GLU A 90 -30.24 6.42 47.06
C GLU A 90 -30.03 7.83 46.50
N LYS A 91 -28.81 8.11 46.01
CA LYS A 91 -28.32 9.41 45.58
C LYS A 91 -27.39 9.26 44.36
N PRO A 92 -27.93 8.91 43.20
CA PRO A 92 -27.13 8.62 42.01
C PRO A 92 -26.31 9.81 41.50
N THR A 93 -26.83 11.04 41.63
CA THR A 93 -26.11 12.26 41.25
C THR A 93 -24.86 12.49 42.10
N VAL A 94 -24.97 12.33 43.43
CA VAL A 94 -23.84 12.44 44.36
C VAL A 94 -22.79 11.37 44.09
N ALA A 95 -23.23 10.14 43.79
CA ALA A 95 -22.32 9.07 43.41
C ALA A 95 -21.59 9.37 42.09
N LEU A 96 -22.28 9.95 41.11
CA LEU A 96 -21.69 10.35 39.83
C LEU A 96 -20.68 11.49 40.01
N GLU A 97 -20.99 12.52 40.80
CA GLU A 97 -20.07 13.61 41.13
C GLU A 97 -18.77 13.07 41.74
N PHE A 98 -18.88 12.20 42.74
CA PHE A 98 -17.72 11.53 43.34
C PHE A 98 -16.90 10.74 42.31
N ALA A 99 -17.57 10.02 41.40
CA ALA A 99 -16.91 9.23 40.37
C ALA A 99 -16.16 10.11 39.36
N LEU A 100 -16.72 11.27 38.98
CA LEU A 100 -16.12 12.22 38.04
C LEU A 100 -14.93 12.99 38.65
N ASP A 101 -14.97 13.26 39.96
CA ASP A 101 -13.89 13.91 40.72
C ASP A 101 -12.74 12.97 41.09
N SER A 102 -12.89 11.67 40.85
CA SER A 102 -11.87 10.67 41.14
C SER A 102 -10.69 10.75 40.16
N ALA A 103 -9.51 10.29 40.60
CA ALA A 103 -8.31 10.21 39.75
C ALA A 103 -8.58 9.39 38.48
N ASP A 104 -7.93 9.74 37.36
CA ASP A 104 -8.18 9.16 36.03
C ASP A 104 -8.13 7.63 36.00
N GLU A 105 -7.24 7.01 36.79
CA GLU A 105 -7.11 5.56 36.92
C GLU A 105 -8.40 4.89 37.43
N ASN A 106 -9.14 5.55 38.33
CA ASN A 106 -10.33 5.04 38.97
C ASN A 106 -11.62 5.61 38.39
N ARG A 107 -11.57 6.82 37.81
CA ARG A 107 -12.72 7.53 37.23
C ARG A 107 -13.53 6.64 36.29
N LYS A 108 -12.89 6.01 35.30
CA LYS A 108 -13.59 5.14 34.33
C LYS A 108 -14.32 3.97 35.02
N LYS A 109 -13.68 3.35 36.01
CA LYS A 109 -14.23 2.22 36.77
C LYS A 109 -15.43 2.65 37.63
N PHE A 110 -15.32 3.80 38.29
CA PHE A 110 -16.38 4.35 39.14
C PHE A 110 -17.56 4.87 38.33
N VAL A 111 -17.32 5.62 37.24
CA VAL A 111 -18.35 6.09 36.32
C VAL A 111 -19.14 4.89 35.77
N LYS A 112 -18.45 3.85 35.28
CA LYS A 112 -19.09 2.61 34.85
C LYS A 112 -19.94 1.97 35.96
N THR A 113 -19.43 1.90 37.19
CA THR A 113 -20.13 1.30 38.34
C THR A 113 -21.43 2.03 38.67
N VAL A 114 -21.37 3.36 38.68
CA VAL A 114 -22.53 4.22 38.92
C VAL A 114 -23.56 4.04 37.82
N PHE A 115 -23.15 4.13 36.54
CA PHE A 115 -24.10 3.97 35.45
C PHE A 115 -24.67 2.54 35.33
N ASP A 116 -23.87 1.49 35.58
CA ASP A 116 -24.37 0.10 35.59
C ASP A 116 -25.51 -0.06 36.61
N SER A 117 -25.38 0.57 37.79
CA SER A 117 -26.39 0.48 38.85
C SER A 117 -27.59 1.40 38.60
N TRP A 118 -27.34 2.61 38.10
CA TRP A 118 -28.37 3.63 37.87
C TRP A 118 -29.26 3.27 36.68
N SER A 119 -28.69 2.75 35.59
CA SER A 119 -29.44 2.39 34.37
C SER A 119 -30.48 1.30 34.60
N MET A 120 -30.35 0.49 35.65
CA MET A 120 -31.33 -0.54 36.03
C MET A 120 -32.54 0.04 36.78
N VAL A 121 -32.43 1.26 37.31
CA VAL A 121 -33.45 1.87 38.18
C VAL A 121 -34.15 3.03 37.48
N ASP A 122 -33.39 3.91 36.81
CA ASP A 122 -33.92 5.13 36.19
C ASP A 122 -33.12 5.48 34.92
N LEU A 123 -33.55 4.90 33.81
CA LEU A 123 -32.94 5.11 32.50
C LEU A 123 -33.02 6.57 32.02
N GLU A 124 -34.14 7.26 32.29
CA GLU A 124 -34.36 8.64 31.87
C GLU A 124 -33.39 9.62 32.53
N ALA A 125 -33.19 9.46 33.85
CA ALA A 125 -32.22 10.27 34.59
C ALA A 125 -30.80 10.00 34.10
N VAL A 126 -30.44 8.72 33.88
CA VAL A 126 -29.13 8.37 33.33
C VAL A 126 -28.87 9.03 31.98
N ILE A 127 -29.83 8.95 31.05
CA ILE A 127 -29.69 9.55 29.72
C ILE A 127 -29.55 11.07 29.84
N THR A 128 -30.30 11.70 30.73
CA THR A 128 -30.20 13.13 31.00
C THR A 128 -28.79 13.52 31.44
N HIS A 129 -28.22 12.81 32.43
CA HIS A 129 -26.89 13.10 32.94
C HIS A 129 -25.75 12.73 31.98
N ALA A 130 -25.91 11.66 31.20
CA ALA A 130 -24.87 11.19 30.28
C ALA A 130 -24.61 12.18 29.12
N LYS A 131 -25.62 12.96 28.70
CA LYS A 131 -25.51 13.95 27.63
C LYS A 131 -24.47 15.04 27.89
N ASP A 132 -24.27 15.40 29.15
CA ASP A 132 -23.39 16.51 29.53
C ASP A 132 -21.96 16.05 29.83
N LEU A 133 -21.70 14.74 29.80
CA LEU A 133 -20.38 14.18 30.03
C LEU A 133 -19.44 14.41 28.84
N ASN A 134 -18.12 14.44 29.14
CA ASN A 134 -17.10 14.30 28.11
C ASN A 134 -17.21 12.94 27.40
N TRP A 135 -16.58 12.82 26.23
CA TRP A 135 -16.71 11.63 25.39
C TRP A 135 -16.32 10.31 26.07
N SER A 136 -15.23 10.31 26.85
CA SER A 136 -14.74 9.10 27.53
C SER A 136 -15.76 8.58 28.55
N ASP A 137 -16.29 9.47 29.40
CA ASP A 137 -17.27 9.08 30.42
C ASP A 137 -18.65 8.80 29.81
N ARG A 138 -19.06 9.57 28.80
CA ARG A 138 -20.26 9.31 28.01
C ARG A 138 -20.22 7.92 27.39
N THR A 139 -19.06 7.49 26.88
CA THR A 139 -18.87 6.14 26.34
C THR A 139 -19.07 5.06 27.40
N GLN A 140 -18.62 5.26 28.64
CA GLN A 140 -18.89 4.32 29.73
C GLN A 140 -20.37 4.30 30.09
N ALA A 141 -21.01 5.47 30.17
CA ALA A 141 -22.44 5.58 30.41
C ALA A 141 -23.23 4.83 29.33
N MET A 142 -22.89 5.02 28.05
CA MET A 142 -23.48 4.31 26.92
C MET A 142 -23.36 2.78 27.05
N LYS A 143 -22.17 2.27 27.38
CA LYS A 143 -21.95 0.83 27.62
C LYS A 143 -22.83 0.28 28.72
N SER A 144 -22.97 1.02 29.81
CA SER A 144 -23.80 0.65 30.95
C SER A 144 -25.29 0.69 30.63
N ILE A 145 -25.75 1.73 29.92
CA ILE A 145 -27.13 1.85 29.46
C ILE A 145 -27.49 0.65 28.59
N VAL A 146 -26.68 0.35 27.56
CA VAL A 146 -26.90 -0.79 26.67
C VAL A 146 -26.96 -2.10 27.46
N ARG A 147 -25.96 -2.37 28.31
CA ARG A 147 -25.90 -3.62 29.09
C ARG A 147 -27.09 -3.80 30.04
N ALA A 148 -27.54 -2.73 30.70
CA ALA A 148 -28.65 -2.80 31.65
C ALA A 148 -30.01 -2.96 30.96
N ASN A 149 -30.08 -2.72 29.64
CA ASN A 149 -31.32 -2.61 28.89
C ASN A 149 -31.33 -3.51 27.64
N LEU A 150 -30.59 -4.62 27.65
CA LEU A 150 -30.51 -5.55 26.52
C LEU A 150 -31.85 -6.22 26.18
N GLU A 151 -32.77 -6.28 27.14
CA GLU A 151 -34.13 -6.78 26.91
C GLU A 151 -35.02 -5.78 26.16
N MET A 152 -34.57 -4.53 25.97
CA MET A 152 -35.33 -3.53 25.23
C MET A 152 -35.31 -3.85 23.72
N PRO A 153 -36.41 -3.58 23.00
CA PRO A 153 -36.40 -3.63 21.54
C PRO A 153 -35.30 -2.72 20.96
N LEU A 154 -34.65 -3.15 19.88
CA LEU A 154 -33.58 -2.38 19.24
C LEU A 154 -34.00 -0.96 18.84
N ASP A 155 -35.26 -0.77 18.41
CA ASP A 155 -35.81 0.55 18.10
C ASP A 155 -35.80 1.48 19.33
N SER A 156 -35.99 0.93 20.54
CA SER A 156 -35.90 1.68 21.78
C SER A 156 -34.46 1.99 22.16
N LEU A 157 -33.52 1.06 21.96
CA LEU A 157 -32.08 1.34 22.12
C LEU A 157 -31.61 2.41 21.12
N ARG A 158 -32.16 2.44 19.90
CA ARG A 158 -31.91 3.50 18.92
C ARG A 158 -32.39 4.87 19.38
N ASP A 159 -33.59 4.96 19.95
CA ASP A 159 -34.13 6.21 20.50
C ASP A 159 -33.21 6.79 21.59
N ILE A 160 -32.54 5.94 22.37
CA ILE A 160 -31.54 6.37 23.36
C ILE A 160 -30.39 7.13 22.69
N SER A 161 -29.91 6.69 21.52
CA SER A 161 -28.82 7.38 20.79
C SER A 161 -29.21 8.82 20.40
N VAL A 162 -30.46 9.01 19.95
CA VAL A 162 -31.02 10.31 19.57
C VAL A 162 -31.17 11.19 20.81
N ARG A 163 -31.70 10.59 21.89
CA ARG A 163 -31.87 11.29 23.16
C ARG A 163 -30.54 11.67 23.76
N LEU A 164 -29.49 10.85 23.65
CA LEU A 164 -28.12 11.18 24.08
C LEU A 164 -27.46 12.29 23.25
N ASN A 165 -28.13 12.80 22.21
CA ASN A 165 -27.63 13.84 21.31
C ASN A 165 -26.26 13.46 20.72
N LEU A 166 -26.12 12.19 20.34
CA LEU A 166 -24.89 11.68 19.74
C LEU A 166 -24.75 12.25 18.33
N ASP A 167 -23.55 12.73 18.01
CA ASP A 167 -23.25 13.03 16.61
C ASP A 167 -23.17 11.72 15.79
N LYS A 168 -23.01 11.87 14.46
CA LYS A 168 -22.98 10.72 13.55
C LYS A 168 -21.91 9.69 13.92
N LYS A 169 -20.70 10.11 14.27
CA LYS A 169 -19.59 9.22 14.62
C LYS A 169 -19.86 8.52 15.95
N GLN A 170 -20.35 9.28 16.93
CA GLN A 170 -20.67 8.78 18.26
C GLN A 170 -21.81 7.76 18.23
N ALA A 171 -22.81 7.96 17.36
CA ALA A 171 -23.89 7.01 17.14
C ALA A 171 -23.35 5.67 16.60
N VAL A 172 -22.37 5.68 15.68
CA VAL A 172 -21.73 4.44 15.20
C VAL A 172 -21.09 3.68 16.35
N GLU A 173 -20.30 4.36 17.18
CA GLU A 173 -19.66 3.72 18.34
C GLU A 173 -20.73 3.18 19.30
N TYR A 174 -21.82 3.89 19.54
CA TYR A 174 -22.95 3.41 20.32
C TYR A 174 -23.58 2.13 19.74
N TYR A 175 -23.80 2.06 18.43
CA TYR A 175 -24.31 0.85 17.77
C TYR A 175 -23.31 -0.31 17.81
N GLN A 176 -22.01 -0.04 17.69
CA GLN A 176 -20.99 -1.06 17.92
C GLN A 176 -21.07 -1.62 19.34
N LEU A 177 -21.39 -0.78 20.34
CA LEU A 177 -21.62 -1.26 21.70
C LEU A 177 -22.86 -2.13 21.80
N ILE A 178 -23.98 -1.74 21.18
CA ILE A 178 -25.19 -2.58 21.13
C ILE A 178 -24.84 -3.94 20.54
N VAL A 179 -24.20 -3.97 19.37
CA VAL A 179 -23.77 -5.20 18.69
C VAL A 179 -22.85 -6.03 19.58
N ASN A 180 -21.82 -5.42 20.15
CA ASN A 180 -20.85 -6.13 20.99
C ASN A 180 -21.46 -6.70 22.28
N VAL A 181 -22.58 -6.14 22.75
CA VAL A 181 -23.26 -6.60 23.96
C VAL A 181 -24.43 -7.55 23.63
N GLU A 182 -25.10 -7.41 22.48
CA GLU A 182 -26.13 -8.34 21.95
C GLU A 182 -25.54 -9.61 21.30
N LEU A 183 -24.24 -9.62 20.97
CA LEU A 183 -23.55 -10.78 20.39
C LEU A 183 -23.41 -11.93 21.42
N VAL A 184 -24.51 -12.64 21.73
CA VAL A 184 -24.57 -14.11 21.89
C VAL A 184 -26.00 -14.67 21.63
N ASP A 185 -27.09 -13.94 21.85
CA ASP A 185 -28.42 -14.60 21.94
C ASP A 185 -29.25 -14.60 20.63
N ASP A 186 -29.32 -13.48 19.90
CA ASP A 186 -30.10 -13.37 18.63
C ASP A 186 -29.41 -12.47 17.57
N PRO A 187 -28.36 -12.97 16.89
CA PRO A 187 -27.64 -12.22 15.87
C PRO A 187 -28.47 -11.94 14.62
N LYS A 188 -29.55 -12.69 14.37
CA LYS A 188 -30.48 -12.49 13.24
C LYS A 188 -31.25 -11.18 13.40
N THR A 189 -31.91 -11.01 14.55
CA THR A 189 -32.72 -9.82 14.81
C THR A 189 -31.85 -8.56 14.81
N ALA A 190 -30.65 -8.63 15.40
CA ALA A 190 -29.67 -7.55 15.37
C ALA A 190 -29.26 -7.19 13.94
N TRP A 191 -28.96 -8.19 13.09
CA TRP A 191 -28.57 -7.96 11.70
C TRP A 191 -29.67 -7.26 10.91
N TYR A 192 -30.93 -7.74 10.96
CA TYR A 192 -32.06 -7.08 10.27
C TYR A 192 -32.31 -5.66 10.78
N GLY A 193 -32.15 -5.44 12.08
CA GLY A 193 -32.26 -4.13 12.69
C GLY A 193 -31.29 -3.12 12.09
N ILE A 194 -30.00 -3.47 12.05
CA ILE A 194 -28.94 -2.60 11.49
C ILE A 194 -29.06 -2.48 9.97
N ALA A 195 -29.47 -3.54 9.28
CA ALA A 195 -29.72 -3.49 7.84
C ALA A 195 -30.85 -2.49 7.52
N LYS A 196 -31.95 -2.49 8.28
CA LYS A 196 -33.10 -1.59 8.08
C LYS A 196 -32.78 -0.12 8.36
N MET A 197 -31.91 0.15 9.34
CA MET A 197 -31.48 1.52 9.68
C MET A 197 -30.79 2.24 8.53
N SER A 198 -30.30 1.50 7.53
CA SER A 198 -29.67 2.06 6.34
C SER A 198 -30.49 3.10 5.62
N LYS A 199 -31.78 2.81 5.48
CA LYS A 199 -32.61 3.50 4.51
C LYS A 199 -33.04 4.89 4.98
N GLN A 200 -32.89 5.18 6.27
CA GLN A 200 -33.57 6.32 6.89
C GLN A 200 -32.69 7.57 7.06
N ASP A 201 -31.38 7.43 7.29
CA ASP A 201 -30.62 8.54 7.90
C ASP A 201 -29.59 9.24 7.00
N ASN A 202 -29.62 9.01 5.67
CA ASN A 202 -28.66 9.61 4.70
C ASN A 202 -27.21 9.57 5.23
N PHE A 203 -26.89 8.46 5.89
CA PHE A 203 -25.67 8.25 6.62
C PHE A 203 -24.60 7.81 5.62
N SER A 204 -23.59 8.64 5.38
CA SER A 204 -22.46 8.27 4.52
C SER A 204 -21.78 7.04 5.14
N TRP A 205 -21.87 5.91 4.43
CA TRP A 205 -21.53 4.59 4.95
C TRP A 205 -20.03 4.50 5.29
N SER A 206 -19.71 4.55 6.58
CA SER A 206 -18.34 4.26 7.03
C SER A 206 -18.07 2.77 6.94
N SER A 207 -16.81 2.41 6.72
CA SER A 207 -16.28 1.04 6.80
C SER A 207 -16.75 0.31 8.06
N ASP A 208 -16.96 1.04 9.15
CA ASP A 208 -17.37 0.52 10.45
C ASP A 208 -18.75 -0.16 10.45
N TYR A 209 -19.70 0.33 9.64
CA TYR A 209 -21.03 -0.31 9.52
C TYR A 209 -20.97 -1.64 8.79
N ASN A 210 -20.20 -1.69 7.71
CA ASN A 210 -19.98 -2.91 6.95
C ASN A 210 -19.30 -3.98 7.83
N GLU A 211 -18.37 -3.56 8.69
CA GLU A 211 -17.73 -4.46 9.67
C GLU A 211 -18.74 -5.01 10.70
N ILE A 212 -19.63 -4.18 11.23
CA ILE A 212 -20.69 -4.60 12.15
C ILE A 212 -21.61 -5.64 11.50
N LEU A 213 -22.13 -5.34 10.31
CA LEU A 213 -23.02 -6.24 9.57
C LEU A 213 -22.32 -7.57 9.26
N SER A 214 -21.06 -7.51 8.85
CA SER A 214 -20.23 -8.70 8.59
C SER A 214 -20.06 -9.57 9.84
N ARG A 215 -19.76 -8.97 11.00
CA ARG A 215 -19.61 -9.70 12.27
C ARG A 215 -20.91 -10.36 12.72
N LEU A 216 -22.03 -9.63 12.64
CA LEU A 216 -23.35 -10.17 12.97
C LEU A 216 -23.74 -11.31 12.03
N ALA A 217 -23.52 -11.15 10.73
CA ALA A 217 -23.80 -12.18 9.74
C ALA A 217 -22.97 -13.45 10.00
N ILE A 218 -21.68 -13.32 10.30
CA ILE A 218 -20.81 -14.45 10.68
C ILE A 218 -21.30 -15.11 11.97
N GLN A 219 -21.70 -14.33 12.98
CA GLN A 219 -22.21 -14.90 14.24
C GLN A 219 -23.53 -15.64 14.01
N TRP A 220 -24.43 -15.06 13.23
CA TRP A 220 -25.68 -15.69 12.83
C TRP A 220 -25.42 -17.00 12.11
N PHE A 221 -24.50 -17.01 11.14
CA PHE A 221 -24.06 -18.23 10.46
C PHE A 221 -23.50 -19.30 11.41
N LYS A 222 -22.72 -18.91 12.42
CA LYS A 222 -22.20 -19.87 13.42
C LYS A 222 -23.31 -20.53 14.24
N GLN A 223 -24.41 -19.81 14.48
CA GLN A 223 -25.55 -20.29 15.28
C GLN A 223 -26.52 -21.14 14.45
N ASP A 224 -26.88 -20.67 13.26
CA ASP A 224 -27.97 -21.23 12.45
C ASP A 224 -27.47 -22.02 11.22
N GLY A 225 -26.17 -21.98 10.92
CA GLY A 225 -25.54 -22.70 9.82
C GLY A 225 -25.82 -22.11 8.43
N VAL A 226 -25.83 -22.98 7.42
CA VAL A 226 -25.89 -22.58 6.00
C VAL A 226 -27.22 -21.93 5.58
N ALA A 227 -28.32 -22.20 6.30
CA ALA A 227 -29.62 -21.60 6.03
C ALA A 227 -29.62 -20.06 6.21
N VAL A 228 -28.60 -19.50 6.85
CA VAL A 228 -28.40 -18.05 6.97
C VAL A 228 -28.06 -17.41 5.63
N LEU A 229 -27.38 -18.14 4.75
CA LEU A 229 -26.96 -17.61 3.46
C LEU A 229 -28.18 -17.23 2.61
N ASP A 230 -29.16 -18.13 2.49
CA ASP A 230 -30.43 -17.87 1.79
C ASP A 230 -31.18 -16.70 2.43
N GLN A 231 -31.23 -16.64 3.77
CA GLN A 231 -31.95 -15.59 4.49
C GLN A 231 -31.31 -14.19 4.34
N ILE A 232 -29.98 -14.12 4.25
CA ILE A 232 -29.25 -12.88 3.97
C ILE A 232 -29.47 -12.50 2.51
N HIS A 233 -29.34 -13.46 1.59
CA HIS A 233 -29.55 -13.26 0.15
C HIS A 233 -30.96 -12.72 -0.15
N ASP A 234 -31.99 -13.31 0.45
CA ASP A 234 -33.39 -12.94 0.22
C ASP A 234 -33.85 -11.72 1.05
N ALA A 235 -32.95 -11.09 1.82
CA ALA A 235 -33.29 -9.94 2.64
C ALA A 235 -33.72 -8.73 1.76
N PRO A 236 -34.79 -7.98 2.13
CA PRO A 236 -35.37 -6.94 1.27
C PRO A 236 -34.40 -5.80 0.87
N GLU A 237 -34.02 -5.80 -0.42
CA GLU A 237 -33.27 -4.80 -1.21
C GLU A 237 -32.69 -3.59 -0.47
N ASP A 238 -31.56 -3.80 0.20
CA ASP A 238 -30.39 -2.92 0.08
C ASP A 238 -29.28 -3.82 -0.45
N THR A 239 -29.25 -4.01 -1.78
CA THR A 239 -28.40 -4.98 -2.50
C THR A 239 -26.94 -4.89 -2.09
N TYR A 240 -26.45 -3.70 -1.74
CA TYR A 240 -25.08 -3.51 -1.30
C TYR A 240 -24.79 -4.21 0.04
N ARG A 241 -25.72 -4.19 0.99
CA ARG A 241 -25.52 -4.74 2.34
C ARG A 241 -25.69 -6.24 2.43
N THR A 242 -26.65 -6.74 1.66
CA THR A 242 -26.79 -8.16 1.39
C THR A 242 -25.47 -8.67 0.81
N GLY A 243 -24.91 -7.97 -0.19
CA GLY A 243 -23.60 -8.30 -0.76
C GLY A 243 -22.47 -8.32 0.27
N VAL A 244 -22.32 -7.28 1.10
CA VAL A 244 -21.27 -7.22 2.15
C VAL A 244 -21.39 -8.36 3.15
N SER A 245 -22.60 -8.59 3.67
CA SER A 245 -22.84 -9.61 4.70
C SER A 245 -22.67 -11.01 4.12
N LEU A 246 -23.20 -11.25 2.92
CA LEU A 246 -23.05 -12.51 2.21
C LEU A 246 -21.58 -12.80 1.88
N SER A 247 -20.84 -11.80 1.39
CA SER A 247 -19.39 -11.91 1.15
C SER A 247 -18.63 -12.27 2.43
N ALA A 248 -18.95 -11.64 3.57
CA ALA A 248 -18.29 -11.92 4.83
C ALA A 248 -18.56 -13.35 5.35
N VAL A 249 -19.80 -13.82 5.24
CA VAL A 249 -20.16 -15.19 5.62
C VAL A 249 -19.51 -16.19 4.67
N LEU A 250 -19.49 -15.91 3.36
CA LEU A 250 -18.86 -16.78 2.38
C LEU A 250 -17.36 -16.84 2.51
N ASP A 251 -16.67 -15.73 2.81
CA ASP A 251 -15.24 -15.76 3.13
C ASP A 251 -14.97 -16.59 4.38
N PHE A 252 -15.79 -16.42 5.43
CA PHE A 252 -15.67 -17.21 6.66
C PHE A 252 -15.92 -18.71 6.43
N LEU A 253 -16.92 -19.04 5.61
CA LEU A 253 -17.26 -20.41 5.23
C LEU A 253 -16.18 -21.01 4.32
N ALA A 254 -15.66 -20.26 3.35
CA ALA A 254 -14.68 -20.75 2.41
C ALA A 254 -13.33 -21.10 3.08
N GLN A 255 -12.99 -20.43 4.19
CA GLN A 255 -11.84 -20.81 5.03
C GLN A 255 -11.99 -22.18 5.72
N ARG A 256 -13.23 -22.64 5.94
CA ARG A 256 -13.53 -23.85 6.74
C ARG A 256 -14.02 -25.01 5.89
N SER A 257 -14.88 -24.71 4.92
CA SER A 257 -15.47 -25.62 3.97
C SER A 257 -15.61 -24.93 2.61
N PRO A 258 -14.49 -24.76 1.87
CA PRO A 258 -14.50 -24.09 0.57
C PRO A 258 -15.43 -24.75 -0.43
N ARG A 259 -15.54 -26.08 -0.39
CA ARG A 259 -16.50 -26.84 -1.20
C ARG A 259 -17.95 -26.43 -0.92
N THR A 260 -18.35 -26.32 0.34
CA THR A 260 -19.73 -25.91 0.69
C THR A 260 -20.00 -24.46 0.29
N ALA A 261 -19.04 -23.55 0.47
CA ALA A 261 -19.17 -22.18 0.00
C ALA A 261 -19.36 -22.13 -1.52
N PHE A 262 -18.59 -22.96 -2.25
CA PHE A 262 -18.64 -23.03 -3.70
C PHE A 262 -19.94 -23.63 -4.23
N GLU A 263 -20.40 -24.74 -3.64
CA GLU A 263 -21.70 -25.34 -3.93
C GLU A 263 -22.84 -24.33 -3.71
N TYR A 264 -22.75 -23.51 -2.65
CA TYR A 264 -23.73 -22.45 -2.42
C TYR A 264 -23.71 -21.38 -3.51
N VAL A 265 -22.57 -20.72 -3.78
CA VAL A 265 -22.53 -19.61 -4.75
C VAL A 265 -22.90 -20.04 -6.16
N THR A 266 -22.61 -21.29 -6.52
CA THR A 266 -22.93 -21.87 -7.83
C THR A 266 -24.39 -22.32 -7.95
N SER A 267 -25.09 -22.48 -6.82
CA SER A 267 -26.53 -22.77 -6.77
C SER A 267 -27.41 -21.54 -6.86
N LEU A 268 -26.84 -20.33 -6.75
CA LEU A 268 -27.60 -19.08 -6.83
C LEU A 268 -28.27 -18.93 -8.21
N PRO A 269 -29.56 -18.54 -8.28
CA PRO A 269 -30.28 -18.39 -9.55
C PRO A 269 -29.64 -17.33 -10.47
N GLU A 270 -29.15 -16.25 -9.88
CA GLU A 270 -28.37 -15.21 -10.54
C GLU A 270 -26.91 -15.38 -10.16
N ARG A 271 -26.05 -15.55 -11.17
CA ARG A 271 -24.61 -15.72 -10.92
C ARG A 271 -23.98 -14.42 -10.48
N ASP A 272 -23.43 -14.42 -9.27
CA ASP A 272 -22.60 -13.34 -8.75
C ASP A 272 -21.12 -13.71 -8.89
N TYR A 273 -20.49 -13.22 -9.96
CA TYR A 273 -19.07 -13.47 -10.23
C TYR A 273 -18.16 -12.98 -9.10
N SER A 274 -18.55 -11.95 -8.35
CA SER A 274 -17.70 -11.43 -7.26
C SER A 274 -17.64 -12.40 -6.07
N LEU A 275 -18.76 -13.07 -5.77
CA LEU A 275 -18.83 -14.10 -4.73
C LEU A 275 -18.15 -15.39 -5.17
N GLU A 276 -18.33 -15.80 -6.42
CA GLU A 276 -17.62 -16.95 -6.98
C GLU A 276 -16.10 -16.75 -6.93
N GLU A 277 -15.60 -15.57 -7.37
CA GLU A 277 -14.18 -15.22 -7.33
C GLU A 277 -13.63 -15.27 -5.89
N LEU A 278 -14.34 -14.66 -4.94
CA LEU A 278 -13.97 -14.67 -3.52
C LEU A 278 -13.79 -16.10 -3.00
N VAL A 279 -14.77 -16.97 -3.25
CA VAL A 279 -14.75 -18.35 -2.77
C VAL A 279 -13.64 -19.16 -3.45
N ILE A 280 -13.48 -19.04 -4.77
CA ILE A 280 -12.46 -19.75 -5.53
C ILE A 280 -11.05 -19.33 -5.10
N ARG A 281 -10.83 -18.02 -4.94
CA ARG A 281 -9.54 -17.51 -4.45
C ARG A 281 -9.22 -18.06 -3.06
N ARG A 282 -10.21 -18.05 -2.16
CA ARG A 282 -10.06 -18.59 -0.80
C ARG A 282 -9.85 -20.09 -0.76
N TRP A 283 -10.48 -20.83 -1.66
CA TRP A 283 -10.24 -22.25 -1.85
C TRP A 283 -8.81 -22.48 -2.31
N ALA A 284 -8.36 -21.77 -3.36
CA ALA A 284 -7.02 -21.91 -3.92
C ALA A 284 -5.91 -21.58 -2.91
N GLU A 285 -6.15 -20.63 -1.99
CA GLU A 285 -5.23 -20.31 -0.88
C GLU A 285 -5.00 -21.53 0.04
N THR A 286 -6.03 -22.37 0.22
CA THR A 286 -6.01 -23.52 1.11
C THR A 286 -5.58 -24.80 0.38
N ASP A 287 -6.23 -25.12 -0.73
CA ASP A 287 -6.02 -26.31 -1.55
C ASP A 287 -6.28 -25.99 -3.04
N VAL A 288 -5.19 -25.68 -3.74
CA VAL A 288 -5.22 -25.28 -5.15
C VAL A 288 -5.63 -26.39 -6.10
N HIS A 289 -5.32 -27.65 -5.77
CA HIS A 289 -5.68 -28.80 -6.59
C HIS A 289 -7.18 -29.06 -6.52
N ALA A 290 -7.74 -29.08 -5.31
CA ALA A 290 -9.18 -29.21 -5.13
C ALA A 290 -9.96 -28.05 -5.77
N ALA A 291 -9.45 -26.81 -5.67
CA ALA A 291 -10.05 -25.66 -6.36
C ALA A 291 -10.01 -25.83 -7.88
N THR A 292 -8.91 -26.32 -8.44
CA THR A 292 -8.75 -26.56 -9.89
C THR A 292 -9.72 -27.62 -10.39
N GLU A 293 -9.87 -28.72 -9.66
CA GLU A 293 -10.82 -29.79 -9.97
C GLU A 293 -12.26 -29.26 -9.92
N ALA A 294 -12.60 -28.46 -8.91
CA ALA A 294 -13.95 -27.93 -8.73
C ALA A 294 -14.41 -27.01 -9.87
N VAL A 295 -13.50 -26.23 -10.47
CA VAL A 295 -13.84 -25.31 -11.57
C VAL A 295 -13.79 -25.97 -12.95
N ALA A 296 -13.34 -27.22 -13.06
CA ALA A 296 -13.17 -27.92 -14.35
C ALA A 296 -14.49 -28.09 -15.12
N ASP A 297 -15.62 -28.21 -14.41
CA ASP A 297 -16.93 -28.50 -14.99
C ASP A 297 -17.95 -27.34 -14.85
N ILE A 298 -17.50 -26.15 -14.44
CA ILE A 298 -18.41 -25.03 -14.17
C ILE A 298 -18.74 -24.17 -15.38
N GLY A 299 -20.02 -23.86 -15.58
CA GLY A 299 -20.47 -22.77 -16.45
C GLY A 299 -20.00 -22.88 -17.91
N SER A 300 -19.80 -21.73 -18.55
CA SER A 300 -19.28 -21.65 -19.92
C SER A 300 -17.75 -21.83 -19.97
N ALA A 301 -17.21 -22.10 -21.16
CA ALA A 301 -15.76 -22.17 -21.35
C ALA A 301 -15.02 -20.91 -20.87
N ASP A 302 -15.60 -19.73 -21.09
CA ASP A 302 -15.02 -18.44 -20.68
C ASP A 302 -15.04 -18.27 -19.15
N THR A 303 -16.11 -18.72 -18.49
CA THR A 303 -16.17 -18.77 -17.02
C THR A 303 -15.05 -19.64 -16.46
N ARG A 304 -14.90 -20.87 -16.98
CA ARG A 304 -13.84 -21.79 -16.50
C ARG A 304 -12.46 -21.19 -16.68
N GLU A 305 -12.21 -20.55 -17.81
CA GLU A 305 -10.93 -19.92 -18.08
C GLU A 305 -10.63 -18.81 -17.06
N ASN A 306 -11.61 -17.95 -16.76
CA ASN A 306 -11.44 -16.89 -15.76
C ASN A 306 -11.08 -17.48 -14.40
N TRP A 307 -11.78 -18.53 -13.96
CA TRP A 307 -11.49 -19.18 -12.67
C TRP A 307 -10.14 -19.90 -12.65
N GLN A 308 -9.76 -20.55 -13.74
CA GLN A 308 -8.42 -21.13 -13.88
C GLN A 308 -7.33 -20.06 -13.80
N ARG A 309 -7.58 -18.86 -14.32
CA ARG A 309 -6.65 -17.72 -14.23
C ARG A 309 -6.51 -17.20 -12.80
N GLU A 310 -7.60 -17.11 -12.05
CA GLU A 310 -7.57 -16.71 -10.64
C GLU A 310 -6.83 -17.75 -9.79
N ILE A 311 -7.13 -19.03 -9.97
CA ILE A 311 -6.43 -20.12 -9.27
C ILE A 311 -4.94 -20.11 -9.61
N ALA A 312 -4.58 -19.94 -10.89
CA ALA A 312 -3.18 -19.85 -11.32
C ALA A 312 -2.45 -18.65 -10.71
N THR A 313 -3.15 -17.53 -10.50
CA THR A 313 -2.60 -16.35 -9.81
C THR A 313 -2.27 -16.68 -8.35
N VAL A 314 -3.19 -17.31 -7.62
CA VAL A 314 -2.96 -17.71 -6.23
C VAL A 314 -1.85 -18.75 -6.12
N TRP A 315 -1.86 -19.75 -7.01
CA TRP A 315 -0.83 -20.81 -7.00
C TRP A 315 0.56 -20.25 -7.23
N ALA A 316 0.71 -19.38 -8.25
CA ALA A 316 1.98 -18.77 -8.59
C ALA A 316 2.50 -17.86 -7.48
N ALA A 317 1.63 -17.18 -6.73
CA ALA A 317 2.04 -16.39 -5.57
C ALA A 317 2.48 -17.25 -4.37
N LYS A 318 1.84 -18.41 -4.16
CA LYS A 318 2.14 -19.30 -3.03
C LYS A 318 3.38 -20.17 -3.27
N GLU A 319 3.53 -20.69 -4.49
CA GLU A 319 4.56 -21.65 -4.87
C GLU A 319 5.21 -21.28 -6.21
N PRO A 320 5.81 -20.07 -6.33
CA PRO A 320 6.26 -19.53 -7.61
C PRO A 320 7.28 -20.44 -8.32
N ARG A 321 8.24 -21.02 -7.58
CA ARG A 321 9.28 -21.89 -8.15
C ARG A 321 8.70 -23.17 -8.75
N TYR A 322 7.77 -23.81 -8.04
CA TYR A 322 7.11 -25.02 -8.51
C TYR A 322 6.30 -24.73 -9.77
N ILE A 323 5.52 -23.64 -9.77
CA ILE A 323 4.68 -23.26 -10.90
C ILE A 323 5.50 -22.96 -12.15
N LEU A 324 6.60 -22.23 -12.01
CA LEU A 324 7.46 -21.91 -13.15
C LEU A 324 8.16 -23.15 -13.75
N GLN A 325 8.46 -24.15 -12.91
CA GLN A 325 9.04 -25.42 -13.36
C GLN A 325 8.00 -26.38 -13.98
N ASN A 326 6.72 -26.19 -13.68
CA ASN A 326 5.64 -27.11 -14.07
C ASN A 326 4.49 -26.35 -14.75
N LEU A 327 4.79 -25.37 -15.62
CA LEU A 327 3.76 -24.56 -16.29
C LEU A 327 2.81 -25.40 -17.15
N ASP A 328 3.20 -26.60 -17.53
CA ASP A 328 2.39 -27.55 -18.29
C ASP A 328 1.14 -28.04 -17.54
N VAL A 329 1.19 -28.10 -16.21
CA VAL A 329 0.04 -28.46 -15.35
C VAL A 329 -1.01 -27.36 -15.27
N ILE A 330 -0.65 -26.13 -15.68
CA ILE A 330 -1.56 -24.99 -15.74
C ILE A 330 -2.24 -24.98 -17.11
N PRO A 331 -3.58 -24.78 -17.18
CA PRO A 331 -4.30 -24.62 -18.44
C PRO A 331 -3.65 -23.55 -19.32
N GLU A 332 -3.53 -23.82 -20.63
CA GLU A 332 -2.74 -23.00 -21.57
C GLU A 332 -3.01 -21.49 -21.44
N ARG A 333 -4.28 -21.09 -21.38
CA ARG A 333 -4.69 -19.67 -21.27
C ARG A 333 -4.33 -19.02 -19.93
N ALA A 334 -4.14 -19.81 -18.87
CA ALA A 334 -3.72 -19.34 -17.55
C ALA A 334 -2.19 -19.37 -17.35
N ARG A 335 -1.43 -20.05 -18.22
CA ARG A 335 0.05 -20.10 -18.12
C ARG A 335 0.70 -18.73 -18.17
N TYR A 336 0.14 -17.82 -18.97
CA TYR A 336 0.60 -16.43 -19.04
C TYR A 336 0.58 -15.74 -17.66
N VAL A 337 -0.55 -15.83 -16.95
CA VAL A 337 -0.67 -15.17 -15.65
C VAL A 337 0.21 -15.86 -14.60
N ALA A 338 0.28 -17.20 -14.65
CA ALA A 338 1.12 -17.99 -13.75
C ALA A 338 2.60 -17.63 -13.90
N ALA A 339 3.10 -17.56 -15.14
CA ALA A 339 4.47 -17.18 -15.44
C ALA A 339 4.78 -15.76 -14.94
N ARG A 340 3.88 -14.80 -15.23
CA ARG A 340 4.06 -13.41 -14.81
C ARG A 340 4.07 -13.26 -13.29
N VAL A 341 3.08 -13.83 -12.60
CA VAL A 341 2.95 -13.72 -11.14
C VAL A 341 4.07 -14.49 -10.45
N GLY A 342 4.40 -15.70 -10.92
CA GLY A 342 5.47 -16.49 -10.31
C GLY A 342 6.81 -15.78 -10.38
N VAL A 343 7.14 -15.20 -11.54
CA VAL A 343 8.36 -14.42 -11.72
C VAL A 343 8.34 -13.13 -10.89
N ALA A 344 7.19 -12.45 -10.81
CA ALA A 344 7.00 -11.29 -9.93
C ALA A 344 7.27 -11.61 -8.46
N THR A 345 6.71 -12.70 -7.96
CA THR A 345 6.87 -13.10 -6.56
C THR A 345 8.31 -13.49 -6.24
N ILE A 346 9.05 -14.13 -7.16
CA ILE A 346 10.49 -14.39 -6.94
C ILE A 346 11.27 -13.08 -6.91
N ALA A 347 10.93 -12.13 -7.81
CA ALA A 347 11.60 -10.84 -7.91
C ALA A 347 11.52 -10.00 -6.64
N GLU A 348 10.46 -10.14 -5.83
CA GLU A 348 10.35 -9.49 -4.51
C GLU A 348 11.50 -9.86 -3.55
N SER A 349 12.14 -11.01 -3.76
CA SER A 349 13.25 -11.50 -2.94
C SER A 349 14.59 -11.53 -3.68
N SER A 350 14.58 -11.76 -5.00
CA SER A 350 15.78 -11.78 -5.83
C SER A 350 15.42 -11.59 -7.30
N LEU A 351 15.80 -10.43 -7.85
CA LEU A 351 15.63 -10.13 -9.28
C LEU A 351 16.47 -11.06 -10.17
N GLN A 352 17.68 -11.42 -9.72
CA GLN A 352 18.54 -12.36 -10.43
C GLN A 352 17.94 -13.76 -10.51
N GLU A 353 17.45 -14.29 -9.38
CA GLU A 353 16.78 -15.60 -9.36
C GLU A 353 15.55 -15.59 -10.27
N ALA A 354 14.75 -14.52 -10.23
CA ALA A 354 13.58 -14.37 -11.08
C ALA A 354 13.94 -14.39 -12.58
N GLY A 355 15.03 -13.71 -12.96
CA GLY A 355 15.59 -13.75 -14.30
C GLY A 355 16.02 -15.17 -14.72
N ASP A 356 16.77 -15.86 -13.86
CA ASP A 356 17.22 -17.24 -14.12
C ASP A 356 16.04 -18.19 -14.33
N PHE A 357 14.99 -18.09 -13.51
CA PHE A 357 13.74 -18.85 -13.71
C PHE A 357 13.04 -18.48 -15.00
N ALA A 358 12.94 -17.19 -15.34
CA ALA A 358 12.30 -16.76 -16.57
C ALA A 358 12.98 -17.36 -17.81
N LEU A 359 14.31 -17.48 -17.81
CA LEU A 359 15.06 -18.13 -18.90
C LEU A 359 14.87 -19.65 -18.99
N GLN A 360 14.55 -20.31 -17.87
CA GLN A 360 14.31 -21.75 -17.82
C GLN A 360 12.93 -22.16 -18.36
N ILE A 361 11.99 -21.21 -18.51
CA ILE A 361 10.68 -21.48 -19.10
C ILE A 361 10.85 -22.03 -20.52
N GLU A 362 10.39 -23.26 -20.78
CA GLU A 362 10.56 -23.93 -22.08
C GLU A 362 9.87 -23.19 -23.23
N ASP A 363 8.62 -22.78 -23.00
CA ASP A 363 7.82 -22.02 -23.96
C ASP A 363 8.45 -20.65 -24.24
N SER A 364 8.86 -20.43 -25.50
CA SER A 364 9.58 -19.22 -25.90
C SER A 364 8.76 -17.95 -25.77
N SER A 365 7.44 -18.03 -25.92
CA SER A 365 6.54 -16.88 -25.80
C SER A 365 6.36 -16.48 -24.34
N LEU A 366 6.16 -17.45 -23.44
CA LEU A 366 6.05 -17.21 -21.99
C LEU A 366 7.37 -16.73 -21.42
N ARG A 367 8.50 -17.34 -21.81
CA ARG A 367 9.85 -16.87 -21.46
C ARG A 367 10.05 -15.41 -21.84
N THR A 368 9.71 -15.04 -23.07
CA THR A 368 9.86 -13.66 -23.57
C THR A 368 9.04 -12.69 -22.73
N ILE A 369 7.79 -13.04 -22.43
CA ILE A 369 6.88 -12.21 -21.63
C ILE A 369 7.36 -12.06 -20.20
N ALA A 370 7.78 -13.16 -19.56
CA ALA A 370 8.28 -13.17 -18.19
C ALA A 370 9.47 -12.23 -18.04
N VAL A 371 10.45 -12.31 -18.95
CA VAL A 371 11.58 -11.40 -18.94
C VAL A 371 11.13 -9.97 -19.26
N GLN A 372 10.26 -9.75 -20.27
CA GLN A 372 9.74 -8.40 -20.58
C GLN A 372 9.11 -7.71 -19.38
N TRP A 373 8.41 -8.46 -18.54
CA TRP A 373 7.77 -7.94 -17.35
C TRP A 373 8.79 -7.62 -16.23
N LEU A 374 9.85 -8.43 -16.08
CA LEU A 374 10.91 -8.17 -15.10
C LEU A 374 11.73 -6.92 -15.40
N LEU A 375 11.98 -6.64 -16.69
CA LEU A 375 12.96 -5.64 -17.07
C LEU A 375 12.74 -4.26 -16.47
N PRO A 376 11.53 -3.66 -16.49
CA PRO A 376 11.35 -2.32 -15.95
C PRO A 376 11.56 -2.27 -14.43
N ILE A 377 11.29 -3.37 -13.72
CA ILE A 377 11.51 -3.47 -12.28
C ILE A 377 13.00 -3.62 -12.01
N TRP A 378 13.64 -4.57 -12.68
CA TRP A 378 15.05 -4.86 -12.49
C TRP A 378 15.96 -3.71 -12.94
N SER A 379 15.65 -3.05 -14.06
CA SER A 379 16.41 -1.89 -14.55
C SER A 379 16.30 -0.69 -13.62
N LYS A 380 15.19 -0.58 -12.88
CA LYS A 380 14.96 0.50 -11.93
C LYS A 380 15.68 0.25 -10.60
N GLU A 381 15.68 -1.00 -10.12
CA GLU A 381 16.22 -1.33 -8.80
C GLU A 381 17.71 -1.71 -8.85
N GLU A 382 18.13 -2.50 -9.85
CA GLU A 382 19.50 -3.02 -9.95
C GLU A 382 20.01 -3.05 -11.41
N PRO A 383 20.16 -1.87 -12.07
CA PRO A 383 20.57 -1.80 -13.48
C PRO A 383 21.90 -2.51 -13.77
N HIS A 384 22.85 -2.45 -12.85
CA HIS A 384 24.16 -3.12 -12.97
C HIS A 384 24.05 -4.64 -12.91
N THR A 385 23.27 -5.18 -11.96
CA THR A 385 23.08 -6.62 -11.83
C THR A 385 22.33 -7.17 -13.04
N LEU A 386 21.32 -6.44 -13.53
CA LEU A 386 20.61 -6.77 -14.75
C LEU A 386 21.56 -6.83 -15.97
N LEU A 387 22.48 -5.87 -16.07
CA LEU A 387 23.50 -5.82 -17.11
C LEU A 387 24.44 -7.02 -17.09
N ASP A 388 25.01 -7.31 -15.92
CA ASP A 388 25.93 -8.44 -15.75
C ASP A 388 25.22 -9.78 -15.98
N TRP A 389 23.97 -9.89 -15.54
CA TRP A 389 23.12 -11.04 -15.80
C TRP A 389 22.83 -11.22 -17.29
N PHE A 390 22.51 -10.13 -17.99
CA PHE A 390 22.26 -10.13 -19.42
C PHE A 390 23.49 -10.56 -20.23
N LEU A 391 24.68 -10.06 -19.87
CA LEU A 391 25.94 -10.43 -20.52
C LEU A 391 26.27 -11.92 -20.39
N LYS A 392 25.85 -12.56 -19.28
CA LYS A 392 26.01 -14.00 -19.07
C LYS A 392 25.00 -14.85 -19.85
N ASN A 393 23.89 -14.26 -20.31
CA ASN A 393 22.75 -14.97 -20.90
C ASN A 393 22.31 -14.40 -22.28
N PRO A 394 23.18 -14.40 -23.32
CA PRO A 394 22.95 -13.69 -24.58
C PRO A 394 22.00 -14.38 -25.60
N SER A 395 21.26 -15.42 -25.22
CA SER A 395 20.62 -16.36 -26.16
C SER A 395 19.15 -16.05 -26.55
N SER A 396 18.51 -15.01 -26.02
CA SER A 396 17.13 -14.62 -26.38
C SER A 396 17.09 -13.52 -27.46
N THR A 397 17.47 -13.86 -28.70
CA THR A 397 17.79 -12.92 -29.80
C THR A 397 16.72 -11.87 -30.17
N GLY A 398 15.43 -12.07 -29.90
CA GLY A 398 14.39 -11.05 -30.15
C GLY A 398 14.14 -10.06 -28.99
N LEU A 399 14.50 -10.47 -27.77
CA LEU A 399 14.30 -9.70 -26.56
C LEU A 399 15.49 -8.78 -26.27
N ILE A 400 16.68 -9.20 -26.69
CA ILE A 400 17.97 -8.54 -26.53
C ILE A 400 17.97 -7.10 -27.04
N GLU A 401 17.36 -6.81 -28.19
CA GLU A 401 17.35 -5.44 -28.73
C GLU A 401 16.51 -4.49 -27.86
N LYS A 402 15.33 -4.94 -27.40
CA LYS A 402 14.46 -4.13 -26.52
C LYS A 402 15.04 -3.95 -25.12
N ILE A 403 15.65 -5.01 -24.58
CA ILE A 403 16.41 -4.93 -23.33
C ILE A 403 17.54 -3.92 -23.47
N ARG A 404 18.30 -4.00 -24.55
CA ARG A 404 19.49 -3.18 -24.78
C ARG A 404 19.15 -1.69 -24.72
N GLU A 405 18.12 -1.26 -25.42
CA GLU A 405 17.68 0.15 -25.40
C GLU A 405 17.29 0.57 -23.98
N GLN A 406 16.40 -0.16 -23.31
CA GLN A 406 15.90 0.24 -21.99
C GLN A 406 16.97 0.19 -20.90
N LEU A 407 17.85 -0.82 -20.94
CA LEU A 407 18.93 -1.01 -19.99
C LEU A 407 19.97 0.09 -20.12
N VAL A 408 20.31 0.47 -21.35
CA VAL A 408 21.22 1.59 -21.60
C VAL A 408 20.63 2.88 -21.07
N TYR A 409 19.34 3.17 -21.29
CA TYR A 409 18.74 4.40 -20.76
C TYR A 409 18.73 4.45 -19.22
N HIS A 410 18.44 3.35 -18.53
CA HIS A 410 18.46 3.33 -17.07
C HIS A 410 19.88 3.38 -16.50
N THR A 411 20.80 2.60 -17.08
CA THR A 411 22.20 2.55 -16.63
C THR A 411 22.91 3.87 -16.92
N LEU A 412 22.58 4.55 -18.01
CA LEU A 412 23.14 5.86 -18.36
C LEU A 412 22.90 6.93 -17.28
N ASP A 413 21.78 6.86 -16.57
CA ASP A 413 21.46 7.81 -15.52
C ASP A 413 22.20 7.51 -14.21
N SER A 414 22.45 6.23 -13.89
CA SER A 414 23.12 5.82 -12.65
C SER A 414 24.63 5.67 -12.77
N ASP A 415 25.12 5.16 -13.90
CA ASP A 415 26.53 4.91 -14.23
C ASP A 415 26.77 5.02 -15.76
N PRO A 416 27.01 6.24 -16.24
CA PRO A 416 27.26 6.50 -17.65
C PRO A 416 28.49 5.77 -18.21
N VAL A 417 29.51 5.51 -17.38
CA VAL A 417 30.74 4.82 -17.81
C VAL A 417 30.43 3.35 -18.10
N ARG A 418 29.72 2.68 -17.20
CA ARG A 418 29.34 1.27 -17.40
C ARG A 418 28.38 1.12 -18.57
N ALA A 419 27.43 2.05 -18.75
CA ALA A 419 26.54 2.07 -19.91
C ALA A 419 27.34 2.17 -21.24
N PHE A 420 28.34 3.05 -21.27
CA PHE A 420 29.23 3.21 -22.43
C PHE A 420 30.07 1.95 -22.69
N GLN A 421 30.70 1.39 -21.65
CA GLN A 421 31.47 0.14 -21.75
C GLN A 421 30.62 -1.02 -22.29
N PHE A 422 29.37 -1.11 -21.84
CA PHE A 422 28.45 -2.12 -22.34
C PHE A 422 28.13 -1.94 -23.82
N ALA A 423 27.81 -0.73 -24.27
CA ALA A 423 27.56 -0.47 -25.70
C ALA A 423 28.75 -0.92 -26.56
N ARG A 424 29.97 -0.72 -26.06
CA ARG A 424 31.21 -1.16 -26.68
C ARG A 424 31.38 -2.68 -26.72
N GLU A 425 31.16 -3.37 -25.61
CA GLU A 425 31.17 -4.83 -25.54
C GLU A 425 30.15 -5.47 -26.51
N GLN A 426 28.99 -4.83 -26.68
CA GLN A 426 27.94 -5.28 -27.61
C GLN A 426 28.30 -5.04 -29.08
N GLN A 427 28.95 -3.92 -29.41
CA GLN A 427 29.41 -3.63 -30.77
C GLN A 427 30.44 -4.65 -31.28
N ILE A 428 31.18 -5.28 -30.37
CA ILE A 428 32.10 -6.39 -30.68
C ILE A 428 31.33 -7.67 -31.05
N MET A 429 30.14 -7.89 -30.47
CA MET A 429 29.33 -9.09 -30.71
C MET A 429 28.44 -9.01 -31.96
N ASN A 430 28.04 -7.80 -32.40
CA ASN A 430 27.17 -7.59 -33.57
C ASN A 430 27.94 -6.97 -34.75
N SER A 431 28.67 -7.78 -35.50
CA SER A 431 29.45 -7.32 -36.67
C SER A 431 28.62 -6.98 -37.93
N SER A 432 27.29 -7.11 -37.88
CA SER A 432 26.41 -7.04 -39.07
C SER A 432 25.33 -5.96 -39.06
N GLY A 433 25.28 -5.03 -38.09
CA GLY A 433 24.16 -4.08 -37.98
C GLY A 433 24.56 -2.64 -37.62
N THR A 434 24.04 -1.68 -38.37
CA THR A 434 24.09 -0.22 -38.14
C THR A 434 23.59 0.24 -36.76
N SER A 435 22.95 -0.64 -35.97
CA SER A 435 22.42 -0.34 -34.64
C SER A 435 23.50 -0.18 -33.55
N GLY A 436 24.62 -0.90 -33.63
CA GLY A 436 25.71 -0.79 -32.65
C GLY A 436 26.45 0.55 -32.72
N ILE A 437 26.65 1.05 -33.94
CA ILE A 437 27.30 2.34 -34.23
C ILE A 437 26.52 3.52 -33.60
N GLY A 438 25.20 3.40 -33.45
CA GLY A 438 24.36 4.45 -32.88
C GLY A 438 24.38 4.52 -31.36
N LEU A 439 24.57 3.40 -30.67
CA LEU A 439 24.35 3.32 -29.23
C LEU A 439 25.45 4.00 -28.42
N GLU A 440 26.73 3.74 -28.73
CA GLU A 440 27.87 4.44 -28.09
C GLU A 440 27.77 5.96 -28.27
N ALA A 441 27.48 6.40 -29.50
CA ALA A 441 27.36 7.81 -29.83
C ALA A 441 26.16 8.48 -29.13
N GLN A 442 25.03 7.77 -29.01
CA GLN A 442 23.85 8.26 -28.32
C GLN A 442 24.03 8.32 -26.80
N ILE A 443 24.75 7.36 -26.22
CA ILE A 443 25.19 7.40 -24.82
C ILE A 443 26.07 8.63 -24.60
N LEU A 444 27.12 8.81 -25.41
CA LEU A 444 28.02 9.96 -25.30
C LEU A 444 27.29 11.29 -25.48
N TYR A 445 26.30 11.37 -26.38
CA TYR A 445 25.44 12.53 -26.48
C TYR A 445 24.73 12.84 -25.17
N ASN A 446 24.10 11.85 -24.54
CA ASN A 446 23.40 12.07 -23.28
C ASN A 446 24.36 12.40 -22.13
N ILE A 447 25.52 11.73 -22.06
CA ILE A 447 26.57 12.05 -21.08
C ILE A 447 27.01 13.49 -21.26
N SER A 448 27.33 13.92 -22.50
CA SER A 448 27.84 15.26 -22.78
C SER A 448 26.90 16.39 -22.38
N ARG A 449 25.58 16.13 -22.32
CA ARG A 449 24.58 17.09 -21.83
C ARG A 449 24.61 17.28 -20.31
N LYS A 450 25.14 16.31 -19.56
CA LYS A 450 25.20 16.31 -18.08
C LYS A 450 26.63 16.52 -17.55
N ASP A 451 27.60 15.84 -18.16
CA ASP A 451 29.01 15.84 -17.82
C ASP A 451 29.87 15.79 -19.09
N LEU A 452 30.26 16.97 -19.56
CA LEU A 452 31.01 17.12 -20.79
C LEU A 452 32.43 16.54 -20.67
N ASN A 453 33.08 16.68 -19.51
CA ASN A 453 34.44 16.20 -19.30
C ASN A 453 34.49 14.68 -19.39
N LEU A 454 33.54 14.00 -18.75
CA LEU A 454 33.42 12.55 -18.85
C LEU A 454 33.15 12.10 -20.29
N ALA A 455 32.29 12.81 -21.01
CA ALA A 455 32.02 12.49 -22.42
C ALA A 455 33.28 12.62 -23.30
N ARG A 456 34.14 13.62 -23.04
CA ARG A 456 35.43 13.79 -23.74
C ARG A 456 36.39 12.65 -23.43
N GLU A 457 36.50 12.28 -22.15
CA GLU A 457 37.35 11.17 -21.72
C GLU A 457 36.94 9.87 -22.41
N LEU A 458 35.64 9.55 -22.40
CA LEU A 458 35.10 8.34 -23.03
C LEU A 458 35.14 8.39 -24.56
N LEU A 459 35.12 9.58 -25.17
CA LEU A 459 35.23 9.74 -26.62
C LEU A 459 36.61 9.28 -27.15
N ALA A 460 37.68 9.43 -26.37
CA ALA A 460 39.01 8.96 -26.73
C ALA A 460 39.06 7.43 -26.92
N ASP A 461 38.17 6.73 -26.21
CA ASP A 461 38.01 5.29 -26.20
C ASP A 461 37.12 4.74 -27.33
N VAL A 462 36.46 5.61 -28.11
CA VAL A 462 35.60 5.22 -29.24
C VAL A 462 36.46 4.79 -30.43
N ARG A 463 36.15 3.62 -31.01
CA ARG A 463 36.85 3.09 -32.18
C ARG A 463 36.66 3.99 -33.40
N ASP A 464 37.74 4.25 -34.12
CA ASP A 464 37.73 5.05 -35.35
C ASP A 464 36.70 4.54 -36.38
N GLY A 465 36.15 5.48 -37.16
CA GLY A 465 35.13 5.21 -38.18
C GLY A 465 33.85 6.02 -37.96
N ILE A 466 32.72 5.48 -38.42
CA ILE A 466 31.43 6.19 -38.40
C ILE A 466 30.96 6.45 -36.96
N THR A 467 31.14 5.50 -36.04
CA THR A 467 30.73 5.67 -34.62
C THR A 467 31.43 6.86 -33.99
N LYS A 468 32.76 6.95 -34.13
CA LYS A 468 33.55 8.07 -33.61
C LYS A 468 33.08 9.40 -34.20
N ARG A 469 32.89 9.48 -35.52
CA ARG A 469 32.35 10.70 -36.16
C ARG A 469 31.01 11.14 -35.58
N VAL A 470 30.08 10.22 -35.38
CA VAL A 470 28.75 10.53 -34.81
C VAL A 470 28.85 10.91 -33.34
N ALA A 471 29.65 10.19 -32.55
CA ALA A 471 29.89 10.50 -31.14
C ALA A 471 30.51 11.89 -30.97
N MET A 472 31.52 12.19 -31.77
CA MET A 472 32.18 13.50 -31.83
C MET A 472 31.21 14.62 -32.14
N LEU A 473 30.41 14.45 -33.19
CA LEU A 473 29.36 15.38 -33.56
C LEU A 473 28.44 15.70 -32.37
N HIS A 474 28.04 14.67 -31.64
CA HIS A 474 27.18 14.83 -30.47
C HIS A 474 27.86 15.56 -29.32
N VAL A 475 29.11 15.21 -29.01
CA VAL A 475 29.90 15.87 -27.95
C VAL A 475 30.17 17.34 -28.32
N GLY A 476 30.62 17.61 -29.54
CA GLY A 476 30.88 18.97 -30.04
C GLY A 476 29.64 19.86 -30.03
N ARG A 477 28.46 19.31 -30.35
CA ARG A 477 27.20 20.03 -30.20
C ARG A 477 26.86 20.36 -28.75
N ALA A 478 27.09 19.43 -27.83
CA ALA A 478 26.87 19.68 -26.41
C ALA A 478 27.82 20.75 -25.85
N MET A 479 29.09 20.73 -26.26
CA MET A 479 30.09 21.77 -25.92
C MET A 479 29.59 23.17 -26.32
N ARG A 480 29.11 23.30 -27.57
CA ARG A 480 28.51 24.55 -28.04
C ARG A 480 27.36 25.00 -27.14
N TYR A 481 26.41 24.12 -26.84
CA TYR A 481 25.24 24.50 -26.02
C TYR A 481 25.61 24.92 -24.60
N GLN A 482 26.75 24.46 -24.09
CA GLN A 482 27.30 24.86 -22.79
C GLN A 482 28.17 26.13 -22.87
N GLY A 483 28.35 26.71 -24.06
CA GLY A 483 29.09 27.95 -24.29
C GLY A 483 30.58 27.75 -24.57
N ASP A 484 31.05 26.51 -24.75
CA ASP A 484 32.47 26.19 -24.94
C ASP A 484 32.80 25.81 -26.39
N ILE A 485 32.54 26.75 -27.29
CA ILE A 485 32.73 26.53 -28.72
C ILE A 485 34.22 26.44 -29.11
N ARG A 486 35.11 27.03 -28.31
CA ARG A 486 36.56 26.91 -28.52
C ARG A 486 37.05 25.52 -28.18
N GLU A 487 36.61 24.93 -27.06
CA GLU A 487 36.91 23.53 -26.79
C GLU A 487 36.32 22.59 -27.85
N ALA A 488 35.14 22.91 -28.38
CA ALA A 488 34.56 22.15 -29.49
C ALA A 488 35.46 22.18 -30.74
N MET A 489 36.09 23.31 -31.03
CA MET A 489 37.05 23.44 -32.14
C MET A 489 38.39 22.76 -31.84
N ASP A 490 38.87 22.80 -30.60
CA ASP A 490 40.10 22.11 -30.20
C ASP A 490 39.97 20.59 -30.30
N LEU A 491 38.78 20.04 -30.05
CA LEU A 491 38.49 18.61 -30.27
C LEU A 491 38.74 18.17 -31.72
N ALA A 492 38.67 19.09 -32.71
CA ALA A 492 38.99 18.79 -34.10
C ALA A 492 40.49 18.50 -34.33
N GLN A 493 41.37 19.00 -33.46
CA GLN A 493 42.81 18.84 -33.61
C GLN A 493 43.25 17.39 -33.39
N ASP A 494 42.55 16.67 -32.52
CA ASP A 494 42.82 15.28 -32.17
C ASP A 494 42.35 14.27 -33.25
N LEU A 495 41.80 14.77 -34.36
CA LEU A 495 41.23 13.93 -35.42
C LEU A 495 42.16 13.64 -36.57
N THR A 496 41.83 12.55 -37.27
CA THR A 496 42.38 12.28 -38.60
C THR A 496 42.04 13.44 -39.53
N GLU A 497 42.90 13.69 -40.51
CA GLU A 497 42.72 14.79 -41.47
C GLU A 497 41.36 14.72 -42.19
N THR A 498 40.91 13.50 -42.52
CA THR A 498 39.60 13.26 -43.14
C THR A 498 38.43 13.61 -42.23
N ASP A 499 38.49 13.24 -40.94
CA ASP A 499 37.40 13.51 -40.00
C ASP A 499 37.41 14.96 -39.50
N ARG A 500 38.60 15.58 -39.45
CA ARG A 500 38.81 16.97 -39.05
C ARG A 500 38.04 17.94 -39.92
N GLY A 501 38.16 17.84 -41.25
CA GLY A 501 37.46 18.75 -42.16
C GLY A 501 35.94 18.68 -41.98
N TRP A 502 35.40 17.46 -41.96
CA TRP A 502 33.96 17.25 -41.78
C TRP A 502 33.43 17.77 -40.44
N TYR A 503 34.12 17.46 -39.33
CA TYR A 503 33.72 17.92 -38.00
C TYR A 503 33.85 19.45 -37.87
N PHE A 504 34.92 20.01 -38.41
CA PHE A 504 35.16 21.45 -38.42
C PHE A 504 34.06 22.21 -39.15
N ASP A 505 33.69 21.78 -40.37
CA ASP A 505 32.60 22.39 -41.14
C ASP A 505 31.29 22.40 -40.35
N LEU A 506 31.02 21.30 -39.64
CA LEU A 506 29.79 21.16 -38.87
C LEU A 506 29.77 22.05 -37.64
N VAL A 507 30.83 22.05 -36.81
CA VAL A 507 30.91 22.91 -35.62
C VAL A 507 30.90 24.39 -36.02
N THR A 508 31.55 24.72 -37.14
CA THR A 508 31.55 26.07 -37.73
C THR A 508 30.15 26.49 -38.15
N TYR A 509 29.43 25.62 -38.89
CA TYR A 509 28.06 25.88 -39.30
C TYR A 509 27.14 26.10 -38.08
N ASP A 510 27.26 25.23 -37.08
CA ASP A 510 26.50 25.33 -35.84
C ASP A 510 26.85 26.64 -35.10
N TRP A 511 28.13 27.05 -35.01
CA TRP A 511 28.52 28.33 -34.40
C TRP A 511 27.91 29.52 -35.14
N ILE A 512 28.06 29.59 -36.47
CA ILE A 512 27.52 30.66 -37.30
C ILE A 512 26.01 30.81 -37.09
N ASP A 513 25.27 29.71 -36.97
CA ASP A 513 23.82 29.76 -36.75
C ASP A 513 23.44 30.27 -35.35
N GLY A 514 24.29 30.04 -34.34
CA GLY A 514 24.05 30.47 -32.97
C GLY A 514 24.52 31.88 -32.62
N ASP A 515 25.73 32.22 -33.05
CA ASP A 515 26.40 33.49 -32.76
C ASP A 515 27.30 33.89 -33.95
N PRO A 516 26.71 34.38 -35.05
CA PRO A 516 27.44 34.75 -36.26
C PRO A 516 28.38 35.94 -36.04
N ILE A 517 28.04 36.83 -35.10
CA ILE A 517 28.83 38.03 -34.77
C ILE A 517 30.05 37.64 -33.95
N GLY A 518 29.86 36.88 -32.86
CA GLY A 518 30.98 36.37 -32.06
C GLY A 518 31.90 35.48 -32.90
N PHE A 519 31.35 34.68 -33.81
CA PHE A 519 32.16 33.91 -34.75
C PHE A 519 32.99 34.79 -35.69
N ALA A 520 32.41 35.85 -36.25
CA ALA A 520 33.13 36.79 -37.12
C ALA A 520 34.31 37.43 -36.39
N ASP A 521 34.13 37.76 -35.11
CA ASP A 521 35.17 38.40 -34.30
C ASP A 521 36.28 37.41 -33.91
N GLU A 522 35.96 36.12 -33.80
CA GLU A 522 36.91 35.06 -33.41
C GLU A 522 37.55 34.30 -34.57
N ILE A 523 37.11 34.50 -35.82
CA ILE A 523 37.59 33.73 -36.97
C ILE A 523 39.11 33.75 -37.14
N SER A 524 39.77 34.85 -36.76
CA SER A 524 41.23 34.99 -36.82
C SER A 524 41.99 34.04 -35.89
N THR A 525 41.32 33.52 -34.85
CA THR A 525 41.88 32.59 -33.86
C THR A 525 41.87 31.13 -34.30
N LEU A 526 41.16 30.80 -35.39
CA LEU A 526 41.12 29.44 -35.92
C LEU A 526 42.51 29.00 -36.39
N PRO A 527 42.87 27.71 -36.25
CA PRO A 527 44.26 27.26 -36.27
C PRO A 527 44.95 27.33 -37.63
N THR A 528 44.21 27.13 -38.74
CA THR A 528 44.80 27.06 -40.08
C THR A 528 44.19 28.07 -41.04
N THR A 529 44.96 28.44 -42.07
CA THR A 529 44.47 29.34 -43.13
C THR A 529 43.31 28.72 -43.91
N GLU A 530 43.36 27.43 -44.17
CA GLU A 530 42.28 26.68 -44.82
C GLU A 530 40.99 26.71 -43.99
N THR A 531 41.07 26.37 -42.70
CA THR A 531 39.92 26.44 -41.79
C THR A 531 39.33 27.85 -41.69
N ARG A 532 40.19 28.90 -41.69
CA ARG A 532 39.75 30.30 -41.69
C ARG A 532 39.03 30.67 -42.98
N SER A 533 39.54 30.21 -44.12
CA SER A 533 38.90 30.50 -45.40
C SER A 533 37.54 29.81 -45.53
N THR A 534 37.46 28.52 -45.21
CA THR A 534 36.19 27.77 -45.24
C THR A 534 35.14 28.39 -44.31
N ALA A 535 35.55 28.74 -43.09
CA ALA A 535 34.71 29.47 -42.14
C ALA A 535 34.23 30.82 -42.67
N ALA A 536 35.11 31.59 -43.31
CA ALA A 536 34.77 32.89 -43.88
C ALA A 536 33.75 32.74 -45.02
N GLN A 537 33.91 31.74 -45.89
CA GLN A 537 32.93 31.44 -46.94
C GLN A 537 31.57 31.08 -46.36
N LEU A 538 31.51 30.20 -45.36
CA LEU A 538 30.25 29.79 -44.72
C LEU A 538 29.55 30.99 -44.08
N LEU A 539 30.29 31.84 -43.35
CA LEU A 539 29.73 33.00 -42.68
C LEU A 539 29.29 34.10 -43.67
N LEU A 540 30.03 34.31 -44.76
CA LEU A 540 29.62 35.23 -45.82
C LEU A 540 28.36 34.75 -46.57
N ARG A 541 28.26 33.44 -46.86
CA ARG A 541 27.04 32.86 -47.44
C ARG A 541 25.84 32.97 -46.50
N TRP A 542 26.05 32.73 -45.21
CA TRP A 542 25.02 32.92 -44.19
C TRP A 542 24.61 34.40 -44.12
N ASN A 543 25.56 35.34 -44.07
CA ASN A 543 25.26 36.77 -44.02
C ASN A 543 24.49 37.25 -45.25
N ARG A 544 24.79 36.75 -46.45
CA ARG A 544 24.01 37.07 -47.66
C ARG A 544 22.53 36.78 -47.50
N ARG A 545 22.18 35.73 -46.73
CA ARG A 545 20.79 35.32 -46.51
C ARG A 545 20.10 36.14 -45.42
N TYR A 546 20.83 36.59 -44.40
CA TYR A 546 20.23 37.15 -43.18
C TYR A 546 20.59 38.61 -42.88
N ASP A 547 21.61 39.16 -43.53
CA ASP A 547 22.10 40.54 -43.46
C ASP A 547 22.30 41.03 -42.01
N LYS A 548 23.19 40.36 -41.27
CA LYS A 548 23.43 40.61 -39.83
C LYS A 548 24.84 41.08 -39.49
N LEU A 549 25.80 40.96 -40.40
CA LEU A 549 27.18 41.37 -40.17
C LEU A 549 27.41 42.81 -40.63
N THR A 550 28.30 43.51 -39.95
CA THR A 550 28.72 44.86 -40.35
C THR A 550 29.68 44.83 -41.54
N ASP A 551 29.77 45.92 -42.30
CA ASP A 551 30.73 46.07 -43.40
C ASP A 551 32.17 45.77 -42.94
N LYS A 552 32.52 46.20 -41.73
CA LYS A 552 33.84 45.93 -41.13
C LYS A 552 34.09 44.45 -40.89
N GLN A 553 33.06 43.70 -40.44
CA GLN A 553 33.17 42.25 -40.26
C GLN A 553 33.26 41.55 -41.62
N ILE A 554 32.47 41.96 -42.61
CA ILE A 554 32.54 41.44 -43.99
C ILE A 554 33.94 41.64 -44.58
N GLU A 555 34.50 42.85 -44.46
CA GLU A 555 35.86 43.16 -44.92
C GLU A 555 36.92 42.32 -44.19
N THR A 556 36.70 42.04 -42.89
CA THR A 556 37.59 41.18 -42.11
C THR A 556 37.53 39.74 -42.58
N LEU A 557 36.33 39.21 -42.86
CA LEU A 557 36.15 37.85 -43.40
C LEU A 557 36.79 37.70 -44.77
N GLN A 558 36.66 38.71 -45.63
CA GLN A 558 37.26 38.69 -46.98
C GLN A 558 38.79 38.56 -46.94
N LYS A 559 39.46 39.09 -45.89
CA LYS A 559 40.92 38.95 -45.71
C LYS A 559 41.36 37.53 -45.39
N HIS A 560 40.43 36.64 -45.03
CA HIS A 560 40.70 35.24 -44.75
C HIS A 560 40.43 34.31 -45.94
N LEU A 561 39.86 34.81 -47.04
CA LEU A 561 39.62 34.06 -48.27
C LEU A 561 40.92 33.88 -49.07
N THR A 562 41.09 32.74 -49.75
CA THR A 562 42.11 32.59 -50.80
C THR A 562 41.62 33.18 -52.13
N GLU A 563 42.51 33.38 -53.11
CA GLU A 563 42.13 33.86 -54.45
C GLU A 563 41.07 32.95 -55.09
N ASP A 564 41.24 31.63 -54.96
CA ASP A 564 40.27 30.64 -55.47
C ASP A 564 38.90 30.75 -54.78
N ASP A 565 38.88 31.09 -53.48
CA ASP A 565 37.64 31.20 -52.71
C ASP A 565 36.85 32.47 -53.04
N VAL A 566 37.57 33.55 -53.37
CA VAL A 566 36.96 34.79 -53.87
C VAL A 566 36.25 34.50 -55.19
N ASP A 567 36.91 33.80 -56.12
CA ASP A 567 36.33 33.44 -57.41
C ASP A 567 35.11 32.52 -57.23
N GLN A 568 35.18 31.51 -56.35
CA GLN A 568 34.04 30.63 -56.07
C GLN A 568 32.84 31.37 -55.45
N LEU A 569 33.08 32.33 -54.56
CA LEU A 569 32.01 33.17 -54.02
C LEU A 569 31.35 34.00 -55.12
N TYR A 570 32.11 34.61 -56.03
CA TYR A 570 31.58 35.37 -57.15
C TYR A 570 30.81 34.50 -58.17
N PHE A 571 31.22 33.25 -58.40
CA PHE A 571 30.54 32.36 -59.35
C PHE A 571 29.26 31.70 -58.80
N GLN A 572 29.12 31.60 -57.48
CA GLN A 572 27.87 31.16 -56.82
C GLN A 572 26.95 32.33 -56.46
N TRP A 573 27.33 33.57 -56.81
CA TRP A 573 26.53 34.78 -56.69
C TRP A 573 25.68 35.06 -57.92
#